data_AF-A0A7S0L585-F1
#
_entry.id   AF-A0A7S0L585-F1
#
_cell.length_a   1.000
_cell.length_b   1.000
_cell.length_c   1.000
_cell.angle_alpha   90.00
_cell.angle_beta   90.00
_cell.angle_gamma   90.00
#
_symmetry.space_group_name_H-M   'P 1'
#
loop_
_entity.id
_entity.type
_entity.pdbx_description
1 polymer ?
#
loop_
_entity_poly.entity_id
_entity_poly.type
_entity_poly.pdbx_seq_one_letter_code
_entity_poly.pdbx_strand_id
1 'polypeptide(L)'
;NRFGCAAVQWAAAAGNVSTLRWLQAKGLDLSHVNGATHGAVMKAAWKGHDEALRWLLLDDDGPRLTAQLVLRDPQGRSVAQLAAMNEMDATAAWLAPLVEQAEGTLGR
;
A
#
# COMPACT_ATOMS: atom_id res chain seq x y z
N ASN A 1 12.29 4.29 11.92
CA ASN A 1 13.61 4.89 11.55
C ASN A 1 13.46 6.42 11.43
N ARG A 2 14.48 7.17 11.00
CA ARG A 2 14.42 8.66 10.88
C ARG A 2 13.32 9.22 9.96
N PHE A 3 12.76 8.38 9.07
CA PHE A 3 11.67 8.75 8.15
C PHE A 3 10.30 8.34 8.69
N GLY A 4 10.24 7.69 9.86
CA GLY A 4 9.01 7.14 10.42
C GLY A 4 8.58 5.82 9.79
N CYS A 5 9.41 5.13 9.01
CA CYS A 5 9.04 3.78 8.53
C CYS A 5 9.13 2.75 9.66
N ALA A 6 8.19 1.80 9.66
CA ALA A 6 8.13 0.60 10.48
C ALA A 6 8.38 -0.66 9.64
N ALA A 7 8.34 -1.83 10.30
CA ALA A 7 8.63 -3.13 9.66
C ALA A 7 7.70 -3.44 8.49
N VAL A 8 6.41 -3.09 8.60
CA VAL A 8 5.41 -3.35 7.55
C VAL A 8 5.77 -2.67 6.22
N GLN A 9 6.24 -1.42 6.24
CA GLN A 9 6.65 -0.72 5.01
C GLN A 9 7.84 -1.39 4.33
N TRP A 10 8.79 -1.93 5.10
CA TRP A 10 9.96 -2.61 4.56
C TRP A 10 9.62 -4.01 4.03
N ALA A 11 8.76 -4.76 4.73
CA ALA A 11 8.27 -6.05 4.26
C ALA A 11 7.47 -5.90 2.96
N ALA A 12 6.60 -4.88 2.88
CA ALA A 12 5.85 -4.56 1.67
C ALA A 12 6.74 -4.10 0.51
N ALA A 13 7.74 -3.25 0.77
CA ALA A 13 8.73 -2.83 -0.23
C ALA A 13 9.61 -3.98 -0.76
N ALA A 14 9.71 -5.08 0.00
CA ALA A 14 10.41 -6.29 -0.41
C ALA A 14 9.47 -7.34 -1.03
N GLY A 15 8.15 -7.09 -1.07
CA GLY A 15 7.15 -8.05 -1.55
C GLY A 15 7.02 -9.30 -0.68
N ASN A 16 7.53 -9.27 0.56
CA ASN A 16 7.61 -10.47 1.40
C ASN A 16 6.31 -10.70 2.17
N VAL A 17 5.35 -11.35 1.50
CA VAL A 17 4.02 -11.67 2.08
C VAL A 17 4.14 -12.54 3.33
N SER A 18 5.11 -13.45 3.40
CA SER A 18 5.35 -14.27 4.60
C SER A 18 5.71 -13.42 5.81
N THR A 19 6.52 -12.38 5.64
CA THR A 19 6.85 -11.45 6.72
C THR A 19 5.65 -10.58 7.08
N LEU A 20 4.88 -10.12 6.09
CA LEU A 20 3.65 -9.36 6.34
C LEU A 20 2.63 -10.15 7.16
N ARG A 21 2.39 -11.42 6.79
CA ARG A 21 1.56 -12.35 7.55
C ARG A 21 2.11 -12.60 8.95
N TRP A 22 3.42 -12.75 9.11
CA TRP A 22 4.05 -12.88 10.42
C TRP A 22 3.83 -11.64 11.29
N LEU A 23 3.98 -10.43 10.74
CA LEU A 23 3.70 -9.18 11.47
C LEU A 23 2.23 -9.11 11.92
N GLN A 24 1.29 -9.49 11.04
CA GLN A 24 -0.14 -9.58 11.38
C GLN A 24 -0.40 -10.57 12.51
N ALA A 25 0.20 -11.76 12.44
CA ALA A 25 0.06 -12.80 13.47
C ALA A 25 0.64 -12.38 14.83
N LYS A 26 1.54 -11.40 14.85
CA LYS A 26 2.06 -10.76 16.08
C LYS A 26 1.18 -9.61 16.58
N GLY A 27 0.07 -9.31 15.92
CA GLY A 27 -0.81 -8.20 16.29
C GLY A 27 -0.19 -6.83 16.06
N LEU A 28 0.79 -6.73 15.17
CA LEU A 28 1.44 -5.45 14.85
C LEU A 28 0.56 -4.63 13.91
N ASP A 29 0.59 -3.31 14.10
CA ASP A 29 -0.13 -2.39 13.24
C ASP A 29 0.47 -2.37 11.82
N LEU A 30 -0.32 -2.84 10.86
CA LEU A 30 0.03 -2.83 9.43
C LEU A 30 -0.45 -1.57 8.70
N SER A 31 -1.30 -0.77 9.35
CA SER A 31 -1.87 0.45 8.80
C SER A 31 -0.94 1.66 8.92
N HIS A 32 0.13 1.55 9.71
CA HIS A 32 1.10 2.60 9.96
C HIS A 32 1.60 3.30 8.69
N VAL A 33 1.54 4.63 8.70
CA VAL A 33 2.03 5.51 7.63
C VAL A 33 3.20 6.35 8.16
N ASN A 34 4.21 6.55 7.31
CA ASN A 34 5.37 7.35 7.70
C ASN A 34 5.12 8.87 7.51
N GLY A 35 6.11 9.70 7.83
CA GLY A 35 5.98 11.16 7.72
C GLY A 35 5.79 11.70 6.30
N ALA A 36 5.99 10.87 5.28
CA ALA A 36 5.70 11.18 3.88
C ALA A 36 4.42 10.49 3.41
N THR A 37 3.50 10.13 4.33
CA THR A 37 2.22 9.44 4.05
C THR A 37 2.37 8.09 3.32
N HIS A 38 3.56 7.49 3.33
CA HIS A 38 3.80 6.19 2.73
C HIS A 38 3.46 5.06 3.72
N GLY A 39 2.35 4.37 3.46
CA GLY A 39 1.98 3.11 4.10
C GLY A 39 2.55 1.89 3.38
N ALA A 40 2.12 0.69 3.82
CA ALA A 40 2.50 -0.58 3.23
C ALA A 40 2.09 -0.70 1.75
N VAL A 41 0.86 -0.27 1.42
CA VAL A 41 0.29 -0.36 0.06
C VAL A 41 1.14 0.45 -0.91
N MET A 42 1.51 1.68 -0.56
CA MET A 42 2.32 2.54 -1.40
C MET A 42 3.74 1.99 -1.63
N LYS A 43 4.31 1.32 -0.61
CA LYS A 43 5.63 0.69 -0.71
C LYS A 43 5.64 -0.55 -1.61
N ALA A 44 4.60 -1.38 -1.53
CA ALA A 44 4.45 -2.52 -2.44
C ALA A 44 4.18 -2.05 -3.88
N ALA A 45 3.34 -1.04 -4.08
CA ALA A 45 3.02 -0.48 -5.39
C ALA A 45 4.21 0.17 -6.09
N TRP A 46 5.03 0.92 -5.36
CA TRP A 46 6.27 1.51 -5.87
C TRP A 46 7.20 0.47 -6.51
N LYS A 47 7.12 -0.80 -6.06
CA LYS A 47 7.97 -1.90 -6.50
C LYS A 47 7.24 -2.98 -7.31
N GLY A 48 5.97 -2.75 -7.66
CA GLY A 48 5.17 -3.67 -8.47
C GLY A 48 4.88 -5.02 -7.79
N HIS A 49 4.86 -5.06 -6.46
CA HIS A 49 4.63 -6.30 -5.71
C HIS A 49 3.14 -6.63 -5.62
N ASP A 50 2.56 -7.07 -6.73
CA ASP A 50 1.13 -7.36 -6.85
C ASP A 50 0.63 -8.43 -5.87
N GLU A 51 1.42 -9.45 -5.55
CA GLU A 51 1.04 -10.46 -4.55
C GLU A 51 0.86 -9.82 -3.17
N ALA A 52 1.80 -8.97 -2.74
CA ALA A 52 1.70 -8.24 -1.50
C ALA A 52 0.54 -7.24 -1.52
N LEU A 53 0.30 -6.57 -2.65
CA LEU A 53 -0.83 -5.65 -2.79
C LEU A 53 -2.18 -6.36 -2.70
N ARG A 54 -2.35 -7.51 -3.37
CA ARG A 54 -3.57 -8.32 -3.26
C ARG A 54 -3.81 -8.75 -1.82
N TRP A 55 -2.78 -9.23 -1.14
CA TRP A 55 -2.92 -9.60 0.27
C TRP A 55 -3.25 -8.41 1.17
N LEU A 56 -2.59 -7.25 0.99
CA LEU A 56 -2.83 -6.05 1.79
C LEU A 56 -4.23 -5.45 1.58
N LEU A 57 -4.83 -5.62 0.39
CA LEU A 57 -6.05 -4.91 -0.01
C LEU A 57 -7.29 -5.82 -0.11
N LEU A 58 -7.14 -7.06 -0.55
CA LEU A 58 -8.24 -7.89 -1.09
C LEU A 58 -8.40 -9.25 -0.42
N ASP A 59 -7.30 -9.97 -0.11
CA ASP A 59 -7.38 -11.36 0.37
C ASP A 59 -8.02 -11.46 1.76
N ASP A 60 -9.00 -12.34 1.98
CA ASP A 60 -9.76 -12.50 3.24
C ASP A 60 -8.92 -12.63 4.52
N ASP A 61 -7.74 -13.23 4.44
CA ASP A 61 -6.80 -13.36 5.56
C ASP A 61 -5.91 -12.13 5.78
N GLY A 62 -6.04 -11.10 4.94
CA GLY A 62 -5.24 -9.88 4.96
C GLY A 62 -5.92 -8.68 5.67
N PRO A 63 -5.16 -7.59 5.89
CA PRO A 63 -5.55 -6.50 6.78
C PRO A 63 -6.57 -5.50 6.21
N ARG A 64 -7.04 -5.66 4.96
CA ARG A 64 -7.99 -4.75 4.29
C ARG A 64 -7.58 -3.27 4.40
N LEU A 65 -6.36 -2.93 4.00
CA LEU A 65 -5.83 -1.56 4.06
C LEU A 65 -6.37 -0.63 2.95
N THR A 66 -7.65 -0.74 2.61
CA THR A 66 -8.29 0.06 1.54
C THR A 66 -8.27 1.56 1.84
N ALA A 67 -8.24 1.96 3.12
CA ALA A 67 -8.04 3.35 3.53
C ALA A 67 -6.70 3.94 3.05
N GLN A 68 -5.69 3.11 2.73
CA GLN A 68 -4.42 3.60 2.17
C GLN A 68 -4.52 3.96 0.68
N LEU A 69 -5.58 3.55 -0.03
CA LEU A 69 -5.76 3.85 -1.46
C LEU A 69 -5.97 5.35 -1.73
N VAL A 70 -6.54 6.08 -0.77
CA VAL A 70 -6.81 7.51 -0.91
C VAL A 70 -5.64 8.38 -0.44
N LEU A 71 -4.61 7.79 0.16
CA LEU A 71 -3.44 8.54 0.62
C LEU A 71 -2.73 9.18 -0.56
N ARG A 72 -2.25 10.41 -0.32
CA ARG A 72 -1.44 11.18 -1.25
C ARG A 72 -0.09 11.41 -0.64
N ASP A 73 0.95 11.20 -1.44
CA ASP A 73 2.30 11.58 -1.03
C ASP A 73 2.44 13.12 -0.92
N PRO A 74 3.60 13.65 -0.47
CA PRO A 74 3.78 15.09 -0.33
C PRO A 74 3.71 15.89 -1.63
N GLN A 75 3.73 15.22 -2.79
CA GLN A 75 3.56 15.82 -4.12
C GLN A 75 2.09 15.70 -4.61
N GLY A 76 1.18 15.22 -3.78
CA GLY A 76 -0.24 15.04 -4.13
C GLY A 76 -0.51 13.79 -4.97
N ARG A 77 0.44 12.86 -5.09
CA ARG A 77 0.33 11.70 -5.99
C ARG A 77 -0.34 10.52 -5.31
N SER A 78 -1.22 9.85 -6.04
CA SER A 78 -1.86 8.61 -5.58
C SER A 78 -0.92 7.41 -5.70
N VAL A 79 -1.30 6.30 -5.07
CA VAL A 79 -0.53 5.05 -5.16
C VAL A 79 -0.40 4.52 -6.59
N ALA A 80 -1.44 4.67 -7.42
CA ALA A 80 -1.41 4.25 -8.82
C ALA A 80 -0.47 5.13 -9.66
N GLN A 81 -0.46 6.44 -9.43
CA GLN A 81 0.48 7.36 -10.09
C GLN A 81 1.93 7.05 -9.73
N LEU A 82 2.21 6.75 -8.46
CA LEU A 82 3.55 6.37 -8.02
C LEU A 82 4.03 5.03 -8.62
N ALA A 83 3.14 4.06 -8.78
CA ALA A 83 3.44 2.82 -9.49
C ALA A 83 3.83 3.11 -10.95
N ALA A 84 3.03 3.90 -11.67
CA ALA A 84 3.33 4.29 -13.05
C ALA A 84 4.66 5.04 -13.19
N MET A 85 4.96 5.96 -12.26
CA MET A 85 6.25 6.69 -12.24
C MET A 85 7.48 5.80 -12.04
N ASN A 86 7.30 4.58 -11.53
CA ASN A 86 8.36 3.59 -11.39
C ASN A 86 8.25 2.48 -12.44
N GLU A 87 7.55 2.72 -13.55
CA GLU A 87 7.40 1.76 -14.66
C GLU A 87 6.67 0.47 -14.25
N MET A 88 5.86 0.52 -13.18
CA MET A 88 5.03 -0.59 -12.72
C MET A 88 3.64 -0.48 -13.36
N ASP A 89 3.58 -0.45 -14.69
CA ASP A 89 2.38 -0.09 -15.46
C ASP A 89 1.21 -1.06 -15.21
N ALA A 90 1.50 -2.36 -15.14
CA ALA A 90 0.48 -3.36 -14.82
C ALA A 90 -0.13 -3.12 -13.43
N THR A 91 0.74 -2.86 -12.44
CA THR A 91 0.32 -2.54 -11.06
C THR A 91 -0.50 -1.25 -11.01
N ALA A 92 -0.04 -0.21 -11.71
CA ALA A 92 -0.76 1.07 -11.79
C ALA A 92 -2.15 0.89 -12.42
N ALA A 93 -2.25 0.12 -13.50
CA ALA A 93 -3.48 -0.09 -14.24
C ALA A 93 -4.58 -0.74 -13.39
N TRP A 94 -4.25 -1.75 -12.56
CA TRP A 94 -5.26 -2.39 -11.71
C TRP A 94 -5.53 -1.63 -10.41
N LEU A 95 -4.57 -0.83 -9.90
CA LEU A 95 -4.78 0.01 -8.73
C LEU A 95 -5.63 1.25 -9.04
N ALA A 96 -5.53 1.84 -10.23
CA ALA A 96 -6.26 3.05 -10.61
C ALA A 96 -7.78 2.98 -10.34
N PRO A 97 -8.53 1.96 -10.81
CA PRO A 97 -9.96 1.88 -10.52
C PRO A 97 -10.28 1.69 -9.03
N LEU A 98 -9.39 1.06 -8.25
CA LEU A 98 -9.58 0.92 -6.81
C LEU A 98 -9.41 2.25 -6.07
N VAL A 99 -8.46 3.07 -6.51
CA VAL A 99 -8.25 4.43 -6.01
C VAL A 99 -9.49 5.29 -6.28
N GLU A 100 -10.01 5.28 -7.51
CA GLU A 100 -11.21 6.03 -7.88
C GLU A 100 -12.44 5.61 -7.05
N GLN A 101 -12.63 4.30 -6.85
CA GLN A 101 -13.73 3.78 -6.02
C GLN A 101 -13.61 4.20 -4.55
N ALA A 102 -12.40 4.13 -3.98
CA ALA A 102 -12.16 4.52 -2.61
C ALA A 102 -12.44 6.02 -2.38
N GLU A 103 -12.08 6.87 -3.36
CA GLU A 103 -12.34 8.31 -3.31
C GLU A 103 -13.83 8.65 -3.45
N GLY A 104 -14.53 7.99 -4.38
CA GLY A 104 -15.96 8.17 -4.57
C GLY A 104 -16.81 7.74 -3.37
N THR A 105 -16.27 6.89 -2.49
CA THR A 105 -16.93 6.45 -1.25
C THR A 105 -16.80 7.47 -0.11
N LEU A 106 -15.75 8.30 -0.11
CA LEU A 106 -15.54 9.35 0.91
C LEU A 106 -16.27 10.66 0.59
N GLY A 107 -16.65 10.87 -0.66
CA GLY A 107 -17.34 12.08 -1.12
C GLY A 107 -18.87 12.03 -1.06
N ARG A 108 -19.47 10.96 -0.52
CA ARG A 108 -20.91 10.80 -0.30
C ARG A 108 -21.23 10.87 1.20
#